data_AF-A0A1B6MSQ4-F1
#
_entry.id   AF-A0A1B6MSQ4-F1
#
_cell.length_a   1.000
_cell.length_b   1.000
_cell.length_c   1.000
_cell.angle_alpha   90.00
_cell.angle_beta   90.00
_cell.angle_gamma   90.00
#
_symmetry.space_group_name_H-M   'P 1'
#
loop_
_entity.id
_entity.type
_entity.pdbx_description
1 polymer ?
#
loop_
_entity_poly.entity_id
_entity_poly.type
_entity_poly.pdbx_seq_one_letter_code
_entity_poly.pdbx_strand_id
1 'polypeptide(L)'
;VNGHLLCGGCKTGLKDCPTCRQQFSEVKPTRTITQVLDALPTRCKHKNCEVCVRPGGDDHEKYCGFQITDCKLCECEVCAKEILEHVKQEHSDFSIHIKEVESMRLDEFQYGEEGSWYGPFFVHGQFFWDVTSIDPASKLLI
;
A
#
# COMPACT_ATOMS: atom_id res chain seq x y z
N VAL A 1 20.68 -38.38 3.51
CA VAL A 1 20.42 -37.12 4.25
C VAL A 1 18.95 -36.80 4.10
N ASN A 2 18.19 -36.71 5.19
CA ASN A 2 16.80 -36.25 5.16
C ASN A 2 16.82 -34.72 5.11
N GLY A 3 16.77 -34.13 3.92
CA GLY A 3 16.92 -32.69 3.70
C GLY A 3 15.69 -31.88 4.07
N HIS A 4 15.30 -31.86 5.36
CA HIS A 4 14.20 -31.02 5.83
C HIS A 4 14.67 -29.59 6.11
N LEU A 5 14.08 -28.63 5.40
CA LEU A 5 14.39 -27.20 5.53
C LEU A 5 13.34 -26.52 6.42
N LEU A 6 13.81 -25.67 7.34
CA LEU A 6 12.98 -24.77 8.15
C LEU A 6 13.54 -23.35 8.03
N CYS A 7 12.66 -22.35 8.03
CA CYS A 7 13.10 -20.96 8.12
C CYS A 7 13.67 -20.67 9.52
N GLY A 8 14.49 -19.62 9.64
CA GLY A 8 15.11 -19.26 10.91
C GLY A 8 14.11 -19.07 12.05
N GLY A 9 12.97 -18.42 11.77
CA GLY A 9 11.91 -18.23 12.76
C GLY A 9 11.28 -19.53 13.23
N CYS A 10 10.98 -20.48 12.33
CA CYS A 10 10.42 -21.78 12.70
C CYS A 10 11.44 -22.71 13.36
N LYS A 11 12.74 -22.53 13.13
CA LYS A 11 13.80 -23.28 13.83
C LYS A 11 14.01 -22.78 15.27
N THR A 12 13.76 -21.50 15.54
CA THR A 12 13.97 -20.91 16.87
C THR A 12 13.23 -21.71 17.95
N GLY A 13 13.97 -22.19 18.94
CA GLY A 13 13.41 -22.98 20.06
C GLY A 13 13.33 -24.49 19.81
N LEU A 14 13.66 -24.98 18.61
CA LEU A 14 13.69 -26.41 18.30
C LEU A 14 15.12 -26.96 18.31
N LYS A 15 15.36 -28.06 19.04
CA LYS A 15 16.62 -28.81 19.02
C LYS A 15 16.66 -29.86 17.91
N ASP A 16 15.50 -30.51 17.69
CA ASP A 16 15.34 -31.60 16.73
C ASP A 16 14.27 -31.27 15.68
N CYS A 17 14.39 -31.87 14.51
CA CYS A 17 13.42 -31.73 13.43
C CYS A 17 12.06 -32.31 13.85
N PRO A 18 10.95 -31.57 13.72
CA PRO A 18 9.62 -32.06 14.10
C PRO A 18 9.15 -33.24 13.23
N THR A 19 9.68 -33.37 12.00
CA THR A 19 9.28 -34.42 11.05
C THR A 19 10.05 -35.72 11.26
N CYS A 20 11.37 -35.66 11.43
CA CYS A 20 12.22 -36.87 11.53
C CYS A 20 12.91 -37.07 12.89
N ARG A 21 12.74 -36.13 13.84
CA ARG A 21 13.34 -36.15 15.18
C ARG A 21 14.88 -36.21 15.22
N GLN A 22 15.54 -35.84 14.12
CA GLN A 22 16.99 -35.71 14.05
C GLN A 22 17.43 -34.30 14.40
N GLN A 23 18.61 -34.16 15.03
CA GLN A 23 19.21 -32.85 15.31
C GLN A 23 19.44 -32.07 14.02
N PHE A 24 19.24 -30.75 14.09
CA PHE A 24 19.54 -29.88 12.97
C PHE A 24 21.03 -29.84 12.67
N SER A 25 21.38 -29.89 11.39
CA SER A 25 22.74 -29.59 10.95
C SER A 25 23.08 -28.12 11.23
N GLU A 26 24.34 -27.86 11.57
CA GLU A 26 24.92 -26.51 11.59
C GLU A 26 25.21 -25.97 10.18
N VAL A 27 25.19 -26.86 9.18
CA VAL A 27 25.41 -26.50 7.78
C VAL A 27 24.23 -25.66 7.29
N LYS A 28 24.53 -24.43 6.86
CA LYS A 28 23.53 -23.53 6.27
C LYS A 28 23.04 -24.08 4.93
N PRO A 29 21.76 -23.84 4.57
CA PRO A 29 21.26 -24.15 3.23
C PRO A 29 22.17 -23.58 2.15
N THR A 30 22.30 -24.29 1.02
CA THR A 30 23.14 -23.84 -0.09
C THR A 30 22.59 -22.54 -0.68
N ARG A 31 23.49 -21.71 -1.24
CA ARG A 31 23.12 -20.48 -1.95
C ARG A 31 22.05 -20.71 -3.03
N THR A 32 22.08 -21.87 -3.69
CA THR A 32 21.11 -22.27 -4.70
C THR A 32 19.68 -22.31 -4.14
N ILE A 33 19.48 -22.81 -2.91
CA ILE A 33 18.15 -22.86 -2.28
C ILE A 33 17.63 -21.44 -2.04
N THR A 34 18.48 -20.54 -1.54
CA THR A 34 18.09 -19.13 -1.33
C THR A 34 17.72 -18.46 -2.64
N GLN A 35 18.51 -18.66 -3.69
CA GLN A 35 18.22 -18.09 -5.02
C GLN A 35 16.91 -18.61 -5.61
N VAL A 36 16.58 -19.89 -5.38
CA VAL A 36 15.29 -20.45 -5.80
C VAL A 36 14.15 -19.79 -5.03
N LEU A 37 14.27 -19.66 -3.70
CA LEU A 37 13.26 -19.01 -2.87
C LEU A 37 13.03 -17.55 -3.27
N ASP A 38 14.10 -16.80 -3.54
CA ASP A 38 14.03 -15.40 -3.95
C ASP A 38 13.42 -15.22 -5.35
N ALA A 39 13.45 -16.25 -6.18
CA ALA A 39 12.86 -16.25 -7.52
C ALA A 39 11.38 -16.69 -7.53
N LEU A 40 10.81 -17.07 -6.39
CA LEU A 40 9.39 -17.42 -6.31
C LEU A 40 8.53 -16.16 -6.12
N PRO A 41 7.38 -16.06 -6.81
CA PRO A 41 6.40 -15.04 -6.51
C PRO A 41 5.96 -15.11 -5.05
N THR A 42 5.85 -13.95 -4.41
CA THR A 42 5.34 -13.83 -3.04
C THR A 42 3.89 -13.38 -3.06
N ARG A 43 3.11 -13.67 -2.02
CA ARG A 43 1.78 -13.04 -1.89
C ARG A 43 1.95 -11.56 -1.56
N CYS A 44 1.04 -10.74 -2.07
CA CYS A 44 0.93 -9.34 -1.68
C CYS A 44 0.88 -9.21 -0.14
N LYS A 45 1.61 -8.24 0.42
CA LYS A 45 1.65 -8.00 1.87
C LYS A 45 0.32 -7.51 2.47
N HIS A 46 -0.57 -6.96 1.65
CA HIS A 46 -1.84 -6.39 2.12
C HIS A 46 -2.85 -7.49 2.43
N LYS A 47 -3.47 -7.41 3.61
CA LYS A 47 -4.44 -8.41 4.07
C LYS A 47 -5.58 -8.55 3.05
N ASN A 48 -6.04 -9.77 2.83
CA ASN A 48 -7.12 -10.12 1.91
C ASN A 48 -6.79 -9.94 0.41
N CYS A 49 -5.58 -9.53 0.05
CA CYS A 49 -5.12 -9.58 -1.33
C CYS A 49 -4.55 -10.97 -1.64
N GLU A 50 -5.06 -11.61 -2.70
CA GLU A 50 -4.60 -12.94 -3.14
C GLU A 50 -3.60 -12.89 -4.31
N VAL A 51 -3.26 -11.68 -4.78
CA VAL A 51 -2.33 -11.49 -5.90
C VAL A 51 -0.92 -11.90 -5.49
N CYS A 52 -0.26 -12.64 -6.38
CA CYS A 52 1.16 -12.94 -6.27
C CYS A 52 1.99 -11.84 -6.96
N VAL A 53 2.90 -11.24 -6.20
CA VAL A 53 3.86 -10.22 -6.62
C VAL A 53 5.09 -10.89 -7.19
N ARG A 54 5.62 -10.34 -8.27
CA ARG A 54 6.81 -10.89 -8.94
C ARG A 54 8.08 -10.72 -8.09
N PRO A 55 9.05 -11.64 -8.22
CA PRO A 55 10.41 -11.42 -7.73
C PRO A 55 10.99 -10.11 -8.27
N GLY A 56 11.60 -9.30 -7.39
CA GLY A 56 12.06 -7.95 -7.74
C GLY A 56 11.02 -6.86 -7.59
N GLY A 57 9.80 -7.21 -7.17
CA GLY A 57 8.69 -6.30 -6.98
C GLY A 57 8.01 -5.91 -8.29
N ASP A 58 6.71 -5.66 -8.20
CA ASP A 58 5.97 -4.83 -9.14
C ASP A 58 5.37 -3.66 -8.34
N ASP A 59 4.65 -2.77 -9.03
CA ASP A 59 3.97 -1.66 -8.39
C ASP A 59 2.64 -2.07 -7.73
N HIS A 60 2.27 -3.36 -7.75
CA HIS A 60 1.01 -3.84 -7.18
C HIS A 60 0.89 -3.47 -5.71
N GLU A 61 1.92 -3.72 -4.89
CA GLU A 61 1.81 -3.43 -3.46
C GLU A 61 1.66 -1.93 -3.16
N LYS A 62 2.14 -1.06 -4.06
CA LYS A 62 1.97 0.40 -3.94
C LYS A 62 0.56 0.84 -4.29
N TYR A 63 -0.09 0.14 -5.23
CA TYR A 63 -1.41 0.50 -5.75
C TYR A 63 -2.49 -0.54 -5.44
N CYS A 64 -2.23 -1.40 -4.46
CA CYS A 64 -3.13 -2.49 -4.12
C CYS A 64 -4.43 -1.91 -3.56
N GLY A 65 -5.57 -2.33 -4.09
CA GLY A 65 -6.88 -1.91 -3.56
C GLY A 65 -7.15 -2.39 -2.12
N PHE A 66 -6.38 -3.35 -1.61
CA PHE A 66 -6.47 -3.81 -0.23
C PHE A 66 -5.55 -3.06 0.75
N GLN A 67 -4.77 -2.11 0.26
CA GLN A 67 -3.99 -1.25 1.15
C GLN A 67 -4.93 -0.37 1.98
N ILE A 68 -4.53 -0.09 3.22
CA ILE A 68 -5.21 0.91 4.04
C ILE A 68 -4.75 2.30 3.59
N THR A 69 -5.69 3.23 3.47
CA THR A 69 -5.46 4.61 3.05
C THR A 69 -6.33 5.56 3.85
N ASP A 70 -5.86 6.79 4.03
CA ASP A 70 -6.60 7.83 4.73
C ASP A 70 -7.60 8.50 3.77
N CYS A 71 -8.82 8.73 4.25
CA CYS A 71 -9.66 9.74 3.65
C CYS A 71 -8.98 11.12 3.78
N LYS A 72 -9.16 12.01 2.80
CA LYS A 72 -8.65 13.39 2.89
C LYS A 72 -9.70 14.40 3.35
N LEU A 73 -10.96 13.97 3.41
CA LEU A 73 -12.08 14.76 3.91
C LEU A 73 -12.37 14.50 5.40
N CYS A 74 -11.82 13.41 5.94
CA CYS A 74 -11.83 13.08 7.37
C CYS A 74 -10.61 12.24 7.74
N GLU A 75 -10.33 12.04 9.03
CA GLU A 75 -9.18 11.28 9.53
C GLU A 75 -9.44 9.75 9.57
N CYS A 76 -10.40 9.23 8.80
CA CYS A 76 -10.71 7.80 8.80
C CYS A 76 -9.75 7.01 7.90
N GLU A 77 -9.21 5.93 8.45
CA GLU A 77 -8.50 4.89 7.70
C GLU A 77 -9.49 3.91 7.07
N VAL A 78 -9.40 3.71 5.76
CA VAL A 78 -10.26 2.78 5.01
C VAL A 78 -9.47 1.94 4.02
N CYS A 79 -10.06 0.84 3.56
CA CYS A 79 -9.50 0.05 2.48
C CYS A 79 -9.54 0.85 1.18
N ALA A 80 -8.45 0.90 0.41
CA ALA A 80 -8.36 1.74 -0.78
C ALA A 80 -9.42 1.42 -1.85
N LYS A 81 -9.86 0.16 -1.97
CA LYS A 81 -10.95 -0.23 -2.87
C LYS A 81 -12.33 0.26 -2.40
N GLU A 82 -12.46 0.63 -1.12
CA GLU A 82 -13.70 1.07 -0.47
C GLU A 82 -13.79 2.60 -0.34
N ILE A 83 -12.70 3.32 -0.61
CA ILE A 83 -12.63 4.78 -0.46
C ILE A 83 -13.73 5.52 -1.23
N LEU A 84 -14.07 5.05 -2.43
CA LEU A 84 -15.12 5.65 -3.24
C LEU A 84 -16.49 5.56 -2.54
N GLU A 85 -16.81 4.39 -2.02
CA GLU A 85 -18.09 4.17 -1.33
C GLU A 85 -18.11 4.90 0.00
N HIS A 86 -16.99 4.95 0.73
CA HIS A 86 -16.84 5.77 1.93
C HIS A 86 -17.14 7.25 1.64
N VAL A 87 -16.53 7.83 0.59
CA VAL A 87 -16.78 9.25 0.24
C VAL A 87 -18.24 9.49 -0.13
N LYS A 88 -18.88 8.57 -0.88
CA LYS A 88 -20.30 8.71 -1.23
C LYS A 88 -21.23 8.68 -0.01
N GLN A 89 -20.90 7.89 1.01
CA GLN A 89 -21.75 7.65 2.17
C GLN A 89 -21.52 8.68 3.27
N GLU A 90 -20.26 8.94 3.61
CA GLU A 90 -19.87 9.78 4.75
C GLU A 90 -19.63 11.25 4.36
N HIS A 91 -19.46 11.53 3.06
CA HIS A 91 -19.22 12.86 2.52
C HIS A 91 -20.16 13.18 1.36
N SER A 92 -21.46 12.89 1.54
CA SER A 92 -22.50 13.07 0.50
C SER A 92 -22.63 14.50 -0.03
N ASP A 93 -22.19 15.49 0.76
CA ASP A 93 -22.18 16.90 0.37
C ASP A 93 -21.04 17.25 -0.59
N PHE A 94 -20.02 16.38 -0.72
CA PHE A 94 -18.91 16.55 -1.65
C PHE A 94 -19.23 15.92 -3.00
N SER A 95 -18.98 16.69 -4.06
CA SER A 95 -19.11 16.20 -5.44
C SER A 95 -17.86 15.41 -5.84
N ILE A 96 -18.05 14.17 -6.27
CA ILE A 96 -16.98 13.36 -6.86
C ILE A 96 -16.86 13.70 -8.35
N HIS A 97 -15.68 14.14 -8.77
CA HIS A 97 -15.42 14.51 -10.15
C HIS A 97 -15.20 13.26 -11.02
N ILE A 98 -16.06 13.06 -12.02
CA ILE A 98 -16.03 11.88 -12.90
C ILE A 98 -15.48 12.16 -14.31
N LYS A 99 -15.14 13.41 -14.59
CA LYS A 99 -14.63 13.91 -15.87
C LYS A 99 -13.75 15.14 -15.64
N GLU A 100 -13.11 15.63 -16.70
CA GLU A 100 -12.39 16.91 -16.66
C GLU A 100 -13.28 18.02 -16.11
N VAL A 101 -12.71 18.80 -15.19
CA VAL A 101 -13.38 19.90 -14.51
C VAL A 101 -12.80 21.20 -15.07
N GLU A 102 -13.64 22.02 -15.69
CA GLU A 102 -13.19 23.28 -16.30
C GLU A 102 -12.82 24.36 -15.26
N SER A 103 -13.36 24.27 -14.05
CA SER A 103 -13.08 25.22 -12.97
C SER A 103 -13.23 24.58 -11.59
N MET A 104 -12.27 24.84 -10.70
CA MET A 104 -12.32 24.47 -9.28
C MET A 104 -12.52 25.71 -8.43
N ARG A 105 -13.35 25.61 -7.39
CA ARG A 105 -13.52 26.64 -6.37
C ARG A 105 -12.76 26.22 -5.11
N LEU A 106 -11.89 27.09 -4.62
CA LEU A 106 -11.20 26.92 -3.34
C LEU A 106 -11.98 27.71 -2.28
N ASP A 107 -12.78 27.00 -1.49
CA ASP A 107 -13.49 27.63 -0.38
C ASP A 107 -12.51 28.05 0.71
N GLU A 108 -12.79 29.17 1.38
CA GLU A 108 -11.95 29.73 2.46
C GLU A 108 -10.51 30.10 2.04
N PHE A 109 -10.27 30.28 0.74
CA PHE A 109 -8.98 30.74 0.24
C PHE A 109 -8.61 32.14 0.79
N GLN A 110 -7.46 32.22 1.44
CA GLN A 110 -6.83 33.45 1.92
C GLN A 110 -5.48 33.64 1.21
N TYR A 111 -5.29 34.79 0.54
CA TYR A 111 -4.04 35.06 -0.16
C TYR A 111 -2.87 35.23 0.82
N GLY A 112 -1.83 34.42 0.67
CA GLY A 112 -0.60 34.51 1.48
C GLY A 112 -0.59 33.59 2.71
N GLU A 113 -1.71 32.91 2.99
CA GLU A 113 -1.78 31.89 4.03
C GLU A 113 -1.51 30.50 3.43
N GLU A 114 -1.01 29.59 4.27
CA GLU A 114 -0.89 28.18 3.92
C GLU A 114 -2.28 27.54 3.93
N GLY A 115 -2.57 26.71 2.92
CA GLY A 115 -3.85 26.03 2.81
C GLY A 115 -3.73 24.78 1.94
N SER A 116 -4.59 23.80 2.18
CA SER A 116 -4.68 22.56 1.41
C SER A 116 -6.14 22.20 1.15
N TRP A 117 -6.45 21.85 -0.09
CA TRP A 117 -7.77 21.45 -0.55
C TRP A 117 -7.67 20.10 -1.24
N TYR A 118 -8.69 19.27 -1.01
CA TYR A 118 -8.74 17.90 -1.49
C TYR A 118 -10.00 17.68 -2.32
N GLY A 119 -9.82 17.26 -3.58
CA GLY A 119 -10.91 16.95 -4.50
C GLY A 119 -10.98 15.45 -4.78
N PRO A 120 -12.11 14.76 -4.53
CA PRO A 120 -12.26 13.36 -4.91
C PRO A 120 -12.52 13.25 -6.42
N PHE A 121 -11.71 12.45 -7.11
CA PHE A 121 -11.86 12.11 -8.52
C PHE A 121 -12.10 10.61 -8.70
N PHE A 122 -12.98 10.26 -9.65
CA PHE A 122 -13.18 8.88 -10.06
C PHE A 122 -13.19 8.78 -11.59
N VAL A 123 -12.09 8.32 -12.16
CA VAL A 123 -11.87 8.29 -13.62
C VAL A 123 -11.28 6.95 -14.00
N HIS A 124 -11.75 6.36 -15.12
CA HIS A 124 -11.29 5.05 -15.61
C HIS A 124 -11.33 3.92 -14.56
N GLY A 125 -12.32 3.95 -13.67
CA GLY A 125 -12.47 2.94 -12.61
C GLY A 125 -11.50 3.09 -11.44
N GLN A 126 -10.75 4.18 -11.38
CA GLN A 126 -9.78 4.47 -10.34
C GLN A 126 -10.16 5.73 -9.57
N PHE A 127 -9.93 5.70 -8.26
CA PHE A 127 -10.15 6.84 -7.38
C PHE A 127 -8.83 7.59 -7.15
N PHE A 128 -8.90 8.92 -7.19
CA PHE A 128 -7.77 9.80 -6.96
C PHE A 128 -8.16 10.95 -6.02
N TRP A 129 -7.18 11.42 -5.25
CA TRP A 129 -7.26 12.71 -4.59
C TRP A 129 -6.52 13.74 -5.43
N ASP A 130 -7.23 14.76 -5.89
CA ASP A 130 -6.60 16.00 -6.31
C ASP A 130 -6.21 16.79 -5.07
N VAL A 131 -4.97 17.27 -5.02
CA VAL A 131 -4.43 18.01 -3.88
C VAL A 131 -3.95 19.36 -4.38
N THR A 132 -4.65 20.41 -3.97
CA THR A 132 -4.21 21.78 -4.20
C THR A 132 -3.66 22.32 -2.89
N SER A 133 -2.44 22.83 -2.89
CA SER A 133 -1.83 23.44 -1.70
C SER A 133 -1.16 24.76 -2.04
N ILE A 134 -1.18 25.71 -1.11
CA ILE A 134 -0.45 26.98 -1.20
C ILE A 134 0.75 26.89 -0.29
N ASP A 135 1.95 27.01 -0.88
CA ASP A 135 3.19 27.20 -0.13
C ASP A 135 3.62 28.67 -0.26
N PRO A 136 3.35 29.53 0.74
CA PRO A 136 3.76 30.93 0.69
C PRO A 136 5.29 31.13 0.74
N ALA A 137 6.06 30.15 1.24
CA ALA A 137 7.52 30.23 1.36
C ALA A 137 8.25 29.93 0.04
N SER A 138 7.63 29.18 -0.86
CA SER A 138 8.15 28.92 -2.21
C SER A 138 8.32 30.19 -3.08
N LYS A 139 7.75 31.34 -2.66
CA LYS A 139 7.95 32.67 -3.28
C LYS A 139 9.28 33.35 -2.95
N LEU A 140 10.12 32.79 -2.08
CA LEU A 140 11.41 33.40 -1.68
C LEU A 140 12.60 33.01 -2.59
N LEU A 141 12.37 32.39 -3.74
CA LEU A 141 13.41 31.93 -4.68
C LEU A 141 13.34 32.59 -6.08
N ILE A 142 12.81 33.81 -6.20
CA ILE A 142 12.89 34.62 -7.44
C ILE A 142 13.73 35.86 -7.18
#